data_AF-A0A6P2CXA5-F1
#
_entry.id   AF-A0A6P2CXA5-F1
#
_cell.length_a   1.000
_cell.length_b   1.000
_cell.length_c   1.000
_cell.angle_alpha   90.00
_cell.angle_beta   90.00
_cell.angle_gamma   90.00
#
_symmetry.space_group_name_H-M   'P 1'
#
loop_
_entity.id
_entity.type
_entity.pdbx_description
1 polymer ?
#
loop_
_entity_poly.entity_id
_entity_poly.type
_entity_poly.pdbx_seq_one_letter_code
_entity_poly.pdbx_strand_id
1 'polypeptide(L)'
;MGQWTKRPQNYCRGCNYSWYPRGKNISYCCPRCGSQDVETALMAFMRGLAALMAALVAVIQTLFDIVGKLGRWAFGQLIRVRAWWVARNRHAPAPGFRPAPRGGAHRLPVKTGSVGGVWARICSSVGRFFGWVASINDDITGGNENPHPLSILAKLFVILVFAAVLFATAVLMFRGLGLLSR
;
A
#
# COMPACT_ATOMS: atom_id res chain seq x y z
N MET A 1 -45.19 23.66 10.29
CA MET A 1 -44.57 22.38 9.88
C MET A 1 -43.39 22.12 10.80
N GLY A 2 -43.54 21.26 11.81
CA GLY A 2 -42.48 20.99 12.79
C GLY A 2 -41.35 20.19 12.15
N GLN A 3 -40.14 20.75 12.11
CA GLN A 3 -38.95 20.02 11.69
C GLN A 3 -38.59 18.99 12.76
N TRP A 4 -38.84 17.72 12.45
CA TRP A 4 -38.39 16.59 13.26
C TRP A 4 -36.91 16.34 12.97
N THR A 5 -36.02 17.11 13.59
CA THR A 5 -34.62 16.70 13.68
C THR A 5 -34.54 15.56 14.68
N LYS A 6 -34.53 14.31 14.18
CA LYS A 6 -34.25 13.13 14.99
C LYS A 6 -32.89 13.35 15.66
N ARG A 7 -32.88 13.45 16.99
CA ARG A 7 -31.65 13.55 17.77
C ARG A 7 -30.82 12.27 17.58
N PRO A 8 -29.49 12.34 17.57
CA PRO A 8 -28.65 11.15 17.55
C PRO A 8 -28.95 10.29 18.79
N GLN A 9 -29.10 8.98 18.59
CA GLN A 9 -29.33 8.02 19.66
C GLN A 9 -28.00 7.64 20.32
N ASN A 10 -27.99 7.58 21.65
CA ASN A 10 -26.88 7.06 22.44
C ASN A 10 -27.11 5.59 22.77
N TYR A 11 -26.03 4.83 22.88
CA TYR A 11 -26.02 3.41 23.23
C TYR A 11 -24.99 3.14 24.33
N CYS A 12 -25.37 2.51 25.43
CA CYS A 12 -24.42 2.10 26.47
C CYS A 12 -23.97 0.65 26.22
N ARG A 13 -22.67 0.44 26.12
CA ARG A 13 -22.07 -0.90 25.92
C ARG A 13 -22.12 -1.78 27.17
N GLY A 14 -22.06 -1.17 28.36
CA GLY A 14 -22.07 -1.91 29.62
C GLY A 14 -23.40 -2.60 29.94
N CYS A 15 -24.54 -1.97 29.59
CA CYS A 15 -25.87 -2.50 29.92
C CYS A 15 -26.81 -2.63 28.70
N ASN A 16 -26.30 -2.40 27.49
CA ASN A 16 -27.04 -2.43 26.21
C ASN A 16 -28.28 -1.52 26.17
N TYR A 17 -28.37 -0.52 27.05
CA TYR A 17 -29.47 0.44 27.07
C TYR A 17 -29.22 1.56 26.06
N SER A 18 -30.23 1.90 25.26
CA SER A 18 -30.19 3.02 24.32
C SER A 18 -31.17 4.12 24.71
N TRP A 19 -30.81 5.38 24.47
CA TRP A 19 -31.66 6.52 24.80
C TRP A 19 -31.39 7.71 23.88
N TYR A 20 -32.38 8.60 23.79
CA TYR A 20 -32.21 9.91 23.16
C TYR A 20 -31.83 10.94 24.22
N PRO A 21 -30.68 11.62 24.11
CA PRO A 21 -30.26 12.61 25.09
C PRO A 21 -31.25 13.78 25.17
N ARG A 22 -31.64 14.14 26.40
CA ARG A 22 -32.53 15.28 26.70
C ARG A 22 -31.68 16.48 27.14
N GLY A 23 -32.08 17.69 26.75
CA GLY A 23 -31.36 18.93 27.09
C GLY A 23 -30.14 19.24 26.21
N LYS A 24 -29.31 20.19 26.66
CA LYS A 24 -28.07 20.65 25.98
C LYS A 24 -26.84 19.77 26.27
N ASN A 25 -26.85 19.01 27.36
CA ASN A 25 -25.72 18.15 27.72
C ASN A 25 -25.96 16.74 27.18
N ILE A 26 -25.18 16.36 26.18
CA ILE A 26 -25.05 14.95 25.78
C ILE A 26 -24.51 14.21 27.00
N SER A 27 -25.37 13.43 27.66
CA SER A 27 -24.99 12.71 28.87
C SER A 27 -23.91 11.68 28.54
N TYR A 28 -22.68 11.92 28.98
CA TYR A 28 -21.55 10.97 28.87
C TYR A 28 -21.74 9.72 29.75
N CYS A 29 -22.72 9.73 30.66
CA CYS A 29 -23.04 8.58 31.50
C CYS A 29 -24.39 7.97 31.12
N CYS A 30 -24.46 6.64 31.16
CA CYS A 30 -25.69 5.90 30.97
C CYS A 30 -26.67 6.15 32.13
N PRO A 31 -27.93 6.55 31.86
CA PRO A 31 -28.91 6.79 32.93
C PRO A 31 -29.36 5.52 33.64
N ARG A 32 -29.11 4.32 33.08
CA ARG A 32 -29.52 3.04 33.66
C ARG A 32 -28.48 2.46 34.62
N CYS A 33 -27.20 2.53 34.26
CA CYS A 33 -26.12 1.87 35.01
C CYS A 33 -24.99 2.81 35.46
N GLY A 34 -25.04 4.09 35.09
CA GLY A 34 -23.99 5.06 35.41
C GLY A 34 -22.68 4.91 34.62
N SER A 35 -22.54 3.87 33.78
CA SER A 35 -21.33 3.64 32.97
C SER A 35 -21.05 4.80 32.01
N GLN A 36 -19.77 5.15 31.88
CA GLN A 36 -19.27 6.14 30.91
C GLN A 36 -19.00 5.52 29.52
N ASP A 37 -19.16 4.21 29.38
CA ASP A 37 -18.98 3.51 28.10
C ASP A 37 -20.22 3.68 27.22
N VAL A 38 -20.40 4.92 26.76
CA VAL A 38 -21.50 5.37 25.90
C VAL A 38 -20.97 5.59 24.49
N GLU A 39 -21.49 4.81 23.56
CA GLU A 39 -21.23 4.95 22.14
C GLU A 39 -22.32 5.79 21.50
N THR A 40 -21.91 6.85 20.81
CA THR A 40 -22.81 7.64 19.96
C THR A 40 -22.95 6.96 18.59
N ALA A 41 -24.09 7.14 17.92
CA ALA A 41 -24.29 6.63 16.56
C ALA A 41 -23.17 7.08 15.59
N LEU A 42 -22.64 8.29 15.78
CA LEU A 42 -21.50 8.81 15.00
C LEU A 42 -20.22 8.02 15.27
N MET A 43 -19.90 7.70 16.53
CA MET A 43 -18.72 6.88 16.86
C MET A 43 -18.82 5.47 16.29
N ALA A 44 -19.98 4.83 16.39
CA ALA A 44 -20.20 3.51 15.80
C ALA A 44 -20.01 3.54 14.28
N PHE A 45 -20.56 4.56 13.60
CA PHE A 45 -20.36 4.76 12.18
C PHE A 45 -18.87 4.97 11.81
N MET A 46 -18.17 5.83 12.55
CA MET A 46 -16.75 6.10 12.31
C MET A 46 -15.88 4.85 12.52
N ARG A 47 -16.18 4.00 13.52
CA ARG A 47 -15.53 2.70 13.71
C ARG A 47 -15.78 1.75 12.55
N GLY A 48 -17.04 1.66 12.09
CA GLY A 48 -17.38 0.85 10.91
C GLY A 48 -16.65 1.32 9.65
N LEU A 49 -16.60 2.63 9.42
CA LEU A 49 -15.86 3.22 8.31
C LEU A 49 -14.35 2.95 8.43
N ALA A 50 -13.77 3.12 9.61
CA ALA A 50 -12.36 2.83 9.85
C ALA A 50 -12.02 1.36 9.60
N ALA A 51 -12.87 0.42 10.05
CA ALA A 51 -12.70 -1.01 9.80
C ALA A 51 -12.76 -1.35 8.30
N LEU A 52 -13.69 -0.73 7.57
CA LEU A 52 -13.80 -0.91 6.12
C LEU A 52 -12.57 -0.37 5.38
N MET A 53 -12.07 0.80 5.78
CA MET A 53 -10.85 1.37 5.22
C MET A 53 -9.62 0.51 5.53
N ALA A 54 -9.50 -0.02 6.75
CA ALA A 54 -8.42 -0.93 7.12
C ALA A 54 -8.44 -2.22 6.29
N ALA A 55 -9.62 -2.80 6.09
CA ALA A 55 -9.79 -3.98 5.23
C ALA A 55 -9.37 -3.70 3.78
N LEU A 56 -9.74 -2.54 3.23
CA LEU A 56 -9.33 -2.12 1.89
C LEU A 56 -7.81 -1.99 1.78
N VAL A 57 -7.17 -1.33 2.75
CA VAL A 57 -5.71 -1.19 2.79
C VAL A 57 -5.02 -2.56 2.85
N ALA A 58 -5.53 -3.48 3.68
CA ALA A 58 -5.00 -4.85 3.77
C ALA A 58 -5.09 -5.59 2.42
N VAL A 59 -6.22 -5.50 1.72
CA VAL A 59 -6.37 -6.09 0.38
C VAL A 59 -5.34 -5.51 -0.59
N ILE A 60 -5.20 -4.18 -0.62
CA ILE A 60 -4.21 -3.50 -1.48
C ILE A 60 -2.79 -4.00 -1.17
N GLN A 61 -2.42 -4.08 0.11
CA GLN A 61 -1.13 -4.59 0.55
C GLN A 61 -0.87 -6.01 0.05
N THR A 62 -1.85 -6.92 0.21
CA THR A 62 -1.71 -8.31 -0.25
C THR A 62 -1.53 -8.41 -1.76
N LEU A 63 -2.21 -7.55 -2.54
CA LEU A 63 -2.02 -7.49 -3.99
C LEU A 63 -0.60 -7.05 -4.36
N PHE A 64 -0.07 -6.01 -3.70
CA PHE A 64 1.32 -5.58 -3.90
C PHE A 64 2.33 -6.68 -3.55
N ASP A 65 2.10 -7.42 -2.47
CA ASP A 65 2.97 -8.54 -2.09
C ASP A 65 2.94 -9.67 -3.11
N ILE A 66 1.75 -10.00 -3.65
CA ILE A 66 1.59 -10.99 -4.72
C ILE A 66 2.35 -10.54 -5.98
N VAL A 67 2.14 -9.31 -6.43
CA VAL A 67 2.84 -8.74 -7.60
C VAL A 67 4.36 -8.74 -7.37
N GLY A 68 4.82 -8.35 -6.19
CA GLY A 68 6.23 -8.34 -5.82
C GLY A 68 6.85 -9.75 -5.83
N LYS A 69 6.14 -10.76 -5.31
CA LYS A 69 6.58 -12.17 -5.35
C LYS A 69 6.65 -12.69 -6.79
N LEU A 70 5.63 -12.42 -7.61
CA LEU A 70 5.58 -12.81 -9.02
C LEU A 70 6.71 -12.14 -9.81
N GLY A 71 6.97 -10.85 -9.58
CA GLY A 71 8.07 -10.13 -10.22
C GLY A 71 9.44 -10.72 -9.87
N ARG A 72 9.70 -11.00 -8.59
CA ARG A 72 10.94 -11.67 -8.16
C ARG A 72 11.09 -13.06 -8.78
N TRP A 73 10.01 -13.83 -8.82
CA TRP A 73 10.00 -15.15 -9.44
C TRP A 73 10.33 -15.08 -10.95
N ALA A 74 9.63 -14.22 -11.70
CA ALA A 74 9.82 -14.05 -13.14
C ALA A 74 11.25 -13.55 -13.47
N PHE A 75 11.77 -12.60 -12.67
CA PHE A 75 13.14 -12.13 -12.81
C PHE A 75 14.16 -13.24 -12.56
N GLY A 76 13.92 -14.09 -11.56
CA GLY A 76 14.73 -15.29 -11.30
C GLY A 76 14.75 -16.25 -12.48
N GLN A 77 13.60 -16.46 -13.15
CA GLN A 77 13.53 -17.28 -14.36
C GLN A 77 14.33 -16.68 -15.52
N LEU A 78 14.22 -15.37 -15.74
CA LEU A 78 14.98 -14.68 -16.79
C LEU A 78 16.50 -14.81 -16.59
N ILE A 79 16.98 -14.69 -15.35
CA ILE A 79 18.41 -14.91 -15.02
C ILE A 79 18.82 -16.34 -15.35
N ARG A 80 18.00 -17.34 -14.97
CA ARG A 80 18.28 -18.76 -15.25
C ARG A 80 18.34 -19.05 -16.74
N VAL A 81 17.36 -18.57 -17.52
CA VAL A 81 17.31 -18.72 -18.98
C VAL A 81 18.54 -18.08 -19.63
N ARG A 82 18.91 -16.87 -19.21
CA ARG A 82 20.10 -16.18 -19.71
C ARG A 82 21.39 -16.93 -19.37
N ALA A 83 21.53 -17.41 -18.13
CA ALA A 83 22.70 -18.17 -17.70
C ALA A 83 22.84 -19.47 -18.51
N TRP A 84 21.74 -20.20 -18.71
CA TRP A 84 21.71 -21.40 -19.55
C TRP A 84 22.08 -21.11 -21.01
N TRP A 85 21.54 -20.04 -21.61
CA TRP A 85 21.84 -19.66 -22.99
C TRP A 85 23.32 -19.32 -23.17
N VAL A 86 23.91 -18.57 -22.22
CA VAL A 86 25.34 -18.26 -22.22
C VAL A 86 26.18 -19.51 -22.07
N ALA A 87 25.81 -20.44 -21.19
CA ALA A 87 26.52 -21.71 -21.01
C ALA A 87 26.47 -22.56 -22.29
N ARG A 88 25.31 -22.63 -22.95
CA ARG A 88 25.15 -23.38 -24.21
C ARG A 88 26.00 -22.83 -25.34
N ASN A 89 26.07 -21.51 -25.49
CA ASN A 89 26.82 -20.88 -26.58
C ASN A 89 28.34 -20.86 -26.38
N ARG A 90 28.84 -21.08 -25.16
CA ARG A 90 30.29 -21.23 -24.92
C ARG A 90 30.88 -22.49 -25.55
N HIS A 91 30.06 -23.49 -25.85
CA HIS A 91 30.49 -24.75 -26.43
C HIS A 91 30.21 -24.86 -27.93
N ALA A 92 29.64 -23.82 -28.56
CA ALA A 92 29.55 -23.79 -30.02
C ALA A 92 30.96 -23.60 -30.59
N PRO A 93 31.54 -24.61 -31.29
CA PRO A 93 32.82 -24.42 -31.95
C PRO A 93 32.65 -23.32 -32.98
N ALA A 94 33.47 -22.27 -32.90
CA ALA A 94 33.44 -21.19 -33.89
C ALA A 94 33.70 -21.80 -35.28
N PRO A 95 32.75 -21.73 -36.23
CA PRO A 95 32.97 -22.27 -37.55
C PRO A 95 34.07 -21.44 -38.24
N GLY A 96 35.27 -22.02 -38.38
CA GLY A 96 36.35 -21.50 -39.23
C GLY A 96 37.35 -20.53 -38.60
N PHE A 97 37.48 -20.43 -37.27
CA PHE A 97 38.45 -19.49 -36.68
C PHE A 97 39.91 -19.97 -36.81
N ARG A 98 40.65 -19.41 -37.77
CA ARG A 98 42.13 -19.47 -37.79
C ARG A 98 42.66 -18.48 -36.75
N PRO A 99 43.55 -18.90 -35.81
CA PRO A 99 44.07 -18.00 -34.79
C PRO A 99 44.89 -16.87 -35.42
N ALA A 100 44.43 -15.63 -35.26
CA ALA A 100 45.20 -14.44 -35.64
C ALA A 100 46.35 -14.21 -34.63
N PRO A 101 47.51 -13.72 -35.09
CA PRO A 101 48.68 -13.49 -34.24
C PRO A 101 48.39 -12.43 -33.16
N ARG A 102 48.92 -12.69 -31.96
CA ARG A 102 48.75 -11.89 -30.74
C ARG A 102 49.27 -10.45 -30.94
N GLY A 103 48.36 -9.53 -31.27
CA GLY A 103 48.55 -8.09 -31.16
C GLY A 103 47.65 -7.53 -30.05
N GLY A 104 48.21 -6.71 -29.16
CA GLY A 104 47.61 -6.27 -27.89
C GLY A 104 46.19 -5.69 -28.00
N ALA A 105 45.26 -6.31 -27.29
CA ALA A 105 43.87 -5.86 -27.22
C ALA A 105 43.67 -4.86 -26.07
N HIS A 106 43.50 -3.58 -26.42
CA HIS A 106 42.95 -2.57 -25.52
C HIS A 106 41.51 -2.94 -25.13
N ARG A 107 41.28 -3.26 -23.85
CA ARG A 107 39.93 -3.45 -23.31
C ARG A 107 39.25 -2.09 -23.20
N LEU A 108 38.29 -1.83 -24.07
CA LEU A 108 37.39 -0.69 -23.90
C LEU A 108 36.45 -0.96 -22.70
N PRO A 109 36.28 -0.01 -21.78
CA PRO A 109 35.40 -0.16 -20.63
C PRO A 109 33.94 -0.18 -21.10
N VAL A 110 33.30 -1.34 -21.02
CA VAL A 110 31.87 -1.46 -21.26
C VAL A 110 31.14 -0.75 -20.12
N LYS A 111 30.69 0.49 -20.38
CA LYS A 111 29.75 1.21 -19.51
C LYS A 111 28.39 0.51 -19.57
N THR A 112 28.23 -0.59 -18.83
CA THR A 112 26.91 -1.11 -18.50
C THR A 112 26.26 -0.14 -17.51
N GLY A 113 25.53 0.86 -18.00
CA GLY A 113 24.55 1.57 -17.20
C GLY A 113 23.50 0.56 -16.75
N SER A 114 23.71 -0.05 -15.59
CA SER A 114 22.99 -1.25 -15.23
C SER A 114 21.53 -0.90 -14.96
N VAL A 115 20.65 -1.43 -15.80
CA VAL A 115 19.19 -1.46 -15.57
C VAL A 115 18.89 -1.96 -14.14
N GLY A 116 19.77 -2.79 -13.57
CA GLY A 116 19.72 -3.22 -12.17
C GLY A 116 19.84 -2.08 -11.15
N GLY A 117 20.63 -1.04 -11.41
CA GLY A 117 20.77 0.13 -10.52
C GLY A 117 19.52 1.00 -10.44
N VAL A 118 18.70 1.04 -11.49
CA VAL A 118 17.42 1.75 -11.49
C VAL A 118 16.38 0.95 -10.69
N TRP A 119 16.30 -0.36 -10.90
CA TRP A 119 15.39 -1.25 -10.15
C TRP A 119 15.70 -1.30 -8.65
N ALA A 120 16.98 -1.34 -8.27
CA ALA A 120 17.36 -1.33 -6.86
C ALA A 120 16.88 -0.05 -6.14
N ARG A 121 16.98 1.11 -6.81
CA ARG A 121 16.47 2.38 -6.27
C ARG A 121 14.96 2.35 -6.11
N ILE A 122 14.23 1.89 -7.13
CA ILE A 122 12.76 1.77 -7.08
C ILE A 122 12.35 0.86 -5.91
N CYS A 123 12.94 -0.33 -5.77
CA CYS A 123 12.61 -1.26 -4.69
C CYS A 123 12.91 -0.67 -3.29
N SER A 124 14.00 0.07 -3.13
CA SER A 124 14.34 0.72 -1.85
C SER A 124 13.38 1.84 -1.46
N SER A 125 12.83 2.56 -2.44
CA SER A 125 11.83 3.61 -2.22
C SER A 125 10.48 3.00 -1.84
N VAL A 126 10.10 1.91 -2.49
CA VAL A 126 8.87 1.16 -2.18
C VAL A 126 8.93 0.58 -0.76
N GLY A 127 10.07 0.02 -0.34
CA GLY A 127 10.23 -0.52 1.02
C GLY A 127 10.08 0.55 2.11
N ARG A 128 10.67 1.74 1.92
CA ARG A 128 10.54 2.86 2.86
C ARG A 128 9.10 3.37 2.96
N PHE A 129 8.38 3.40 1.84
CA PHE A 129 6.96 3.76 1.82
C PHE A 129 6.12 2.76 2.63
N PHE A 130 6.31 1.46 2.45
CA PHE A 130 5.56 0.46 3.23
C PHE A 130 5.89 0.51 4.72
N GLY A 131 7.14 0.81 5.11
CA GLY A 131 7.49 1.05 6.51
C GLY A 131 6.73 2.24 7.11
N TRP A 132 6.54 3.32 6.35
CA TRP A 132 5.75 4.47 6.77
C TRP A 132 4.25 4.15 6.86
N VAL A 133 3.70 3.37 5.91
CA VAL A 133 2.30 2.92 5.96
C VAL A 133 2.04 2.02 7.18
N ALA A 134 2.97 1.12 7.51
CA ALA A 134 2.87 0.29 8.72
C ALA A 134 2.82 1.14 10.00
N SER A 135 3.60 2.22 10.06
CA SER A 135 3.52 3.19 11.17
C SER A 135 2.15 3.87 11.28
N ILE A 136 1.45 4.12 10.17
CA ILE A 136 0.08 4.67 10.20
C ILE A 136 -0.91 3.65 10.75
N ASN A 137 -0.75 2.38 10.37
CA ASN A 137 -1.57 1.31 10.93
C ASN A 137 -1.39 1.25 12.45
N ASP A 138 -0.15 1.29 12.93
CA ASP A 138 0.14 1.33 14.37
C ASP A 138 -0.46 2.55 15.06
N ASP A 139 -0.52 3.72 14.41
CA ASP A 139 -1.20 4.89 14.99
C ASP A 139 -2.74 4.76 15.04
N ILE A 140 -3.34 3.97 14.14
CA ILE A 140 -4.78 3.74 14.09
C ILE A 140 -5.19 2.61 15.04
N THR A 141 -4.37 1.56 15.14
CA THR A 141 -4.68 0.35 15.92
C THR A 141 -4.00 0.29 17.28
N GLY A 142 -2.90 1.01 17.48
CA GLY A 142 -1.94 0.85 18.59
C GLY A 142 -2.34 1.46 19.93
N GLY A 143 -3.62 1.67 20.20
CA GLY A 143 -4.10 1.97 21.56
C GLY A 143 -3.71 3.34 22.12
N ASN A 144 -3.23 4.27 21.29
CA ASN A 144 -3.06 5.65 21.75
C ASN A 144 -4.45 6.22 22.02
N GLU A 145 -4.78 6.53 23.27
CA GLU A 145 -6.18 6.65 23.71
C GLU A 145 -6.92 7.86 23.11
N ASN A 146 -6.24 8.82 22.49
CA ASN A 146 -6.84 9.97 21.83
C ASN A 146 -5.98 10.52 20.67
N PRO A 147 -5.95 9.86 19.49
CA PRO A 147 -5.26 10.44 18.34
C PRO A 147 -5.96 11.72 17.90
N HIS A 148 -5.21 12.80 17.69
CA HIS A 148 -5.77 14.05 17.18
C HIS A 148 -6.44 13.80 15.82
N PRO A 149 -7.71 14.19 15.61
CA PRO A 149 -8.46 13.87 14.40
C PRO A 149 -7.82 14.46 13.13
N LEU A 150 -7.15 15.61 13.25
CA LEU A 150 -6.39 16.23 12.16
C LEU A 150 -5.20 15.39 11.70
N SER A 151 -4.52 14.69 12.61
CA SER A 151 -3.40 13.80 12.27
C SER A 151 -3.86 12.61 11.44
N ILE A 152 -5.01 12.02 11.81
CA ILE A 152 -5.62 10.92 11.06
C ILE A 152 -6.05 11.40 9.67
N LEU A 153 -6.73 12.54 9.57
CA LEU A 153 -7.16 13.11 8.29
C LEU A 153 -5.97 13.41 7.37
N ALA A 154 -4.90 14.00 7.89
CA ALA A 154 -3.70 14.29 7.11
C ALA A 154 -3.06 13.00 6.57
N LYS A 155 -2.94 11.96 7.40
CA LYS A 155 -2.40 10.65 6.98
C LYS A 155 -3.26 9.99 5.91
N LEU A 156 -4.58 10.00 6.07
CA LEU A 156 -5.52 9.47 5.07
C LEU A 156 -5.43 10.24 3.74
N PHE A 157 -5.28 11.57 3.79
CA PHE A 157 -5.11 12.39 2.59
C PHE A 157 -3.84 12.05 1.82
N VAL A 158 -2.72 11.86 2.53
CA VAL A 158 -1.45 11.45 1.89
C VAL A 158 -1.58 10.07 1.24
N ILE A 159 -2.24 9.10 1.90
CA ILE A 159 -2.52 7.78 1.31
C ILE A 159 -3.35 7.93 0.03
N LEU A 160 -4.39 8.76 0.05
CA LEU A 160 -5.26 9.01 -1.11
C LEU A 160 -4.48 9.60 -2.30
N VAL A 161 -3.67 10.64 -2.05
CA VAL A 161 -2.85 11.29 -3.08
C VAL A 161 -1.85 10.29 -3.66
N PHE A 162 -1.18 9.50 -2.82
CA PHE A 162 -0.22 8.52 -3.29
C PHE A 162 -0.88 7.42 -4.12
N ALA A 163 -2.04 6.91 -3.69
CA ALA A 163 -2.82 5.93 -4.45
C ALA A 163 -3.24 6.48 -5.82
N ALA A 164 -3.68 7.74 -5.89
CA ALA A 164 -4.03 8.40 -7.14
C ALA A 164 -2.82 8.52 -8.10
N VAL A 165 -1.64 8.86 -7.57
CA VAL A 165 -0.40 8.95 -8.36
C VAL A 165 0.04 7.58 -8.88
N LEU A 166 0.00 6.54 -8.04
CA LEU A 166 0.31 5.17 -8.47
C LEU A 166 -0.67 4.70 -9.56
N PHE A 167 -1.96 4.96 -9.37
CA PHE A 167 -3.00 4.61 -10.35
C PHE A 167 -2.77 5.32 -11.69
N ALA A 168 -2.52 6.63 -11.67
CA ALA A 168 -2.21 7.39 -12.88
C ALA A 168 -0.96 6.85 -13.58
N THR A 169 0.09 6.52 -12.82
CA THR A 169 1.34 5.96 -13.36
C THR A 169 1.10 4.59 -14.00
N ALA A 170 0.32 3.71 -13.35
CA ALA A 170 -0.05 2.42 -13.91
C ALA A 170 -0.84 2.59 -15.22
N VAL A 171 -1.84 3.48 -15.25
CA VAL A 171 -2.62 3.79 -16.46
C VAL A 171 -1.71 4.29 -17.59
N LEU A 172 -0.74 5.17 -17.29
CA LEU A 172 0.22 5.66 -18.27
C LEU A 172 1.13 4.53 -18.81
N MET A 173 1.58 3.62 -17.94
CA MET A 173 2.34 2.44 -18.38
C MET A 173 1.51 1.53 -19.30
N PHE A 174 0.26 1.24 -18.95
CA PHE A 174 -0.63 0.42 -19.78
C PHE A 174 -0.96 1.08 -21.13
N ARG A 175 -1.09 2.41 -21.16
CA ARG A 175 -1.23 3.17 -22.41
C ARG A 175 0.02 3.09 -23.28
N GLY A 176 1.20 3.26 -22.68
CA GLY A 176 2.48 3.17 -23.40
C GLY A 176 2.76 1.77 -23.98
N LEU A 177 2.23 0.72 -23.36
CA LEU A 177 2.32 -0.66 -23.84
C LEU A 177 1.31 -1.01 -24.94
N GLY A 178 0.45 -0.07 -25.36
CA GLY A 178 -0.59 -0.33 -26.38
C GLY A 178 -1.76 -1.19 -25.91
N LEU A 179 -1.74 -1.67 -24.67
CA LEU A 179 -2.79 -2.54 -24.08
C LEU A 179 -4.13 -1.83 -23.85
N LEU A 180 -4.13 -0.49 -23.85
CA LEU A 180 -5.32 0.36 -23.71
C LEU A 180 -5.68 1.11 -25.01
N SER A 181 -5.15 0.68 -26.16
CA SER A 181 -5.61 1.21 -27.44
C SER A 181 -6.97 0.59 -27.80
N ARG A 182 -8.02 1.42 -27.73
CA ARG A 182 -9.22 1.26 -28.56
C ARG A 182 -9.10 2.22 -29.72
#